data_AF-A0A0H2Q7W1-F1
#
_entry.id   AF-A0A0H2Q7W1-F1
#
_cell.length_a   1.000
_cell.length_b   1.000
_cell.length_c   1.000
_cell.angle_alpha   90.00
_cell.angle_beta   90.00
_cell.angle_gamma   90.00
#
_symmetry.space_group_name_H-M   'P 1'
#
loop_
_entity.id
_entity.type
_entity.pdbx_description
1 polymer ?
#
loop_
_entity_poly.entity_id
_entity_poly.type
_entity_poly.pdbx_seq_one_letter_code
_entity_poly.pdbx_strand_id
1 'polypeptide(L)'
;MASQPSPDEYDYREEGCSLFEWPLTDEALHMGAGELLDSLIDTIRRLNSDPQWDRTLLFPRVGDVVVDRDRRQITARCMWKIKADYQMKES
;
A
#
# COMPACT_ATOMS: atom_id res chain seq x y z
N MET A 1 -26.54 14.63 -17.06
CA MET A 1 -25.22 14.84 -17.66
C MET A 1 -24.23 14.85 -16.50
N ALA A 2 -23.52 13.74 -16.26
CA ALA A 2 -22.54 13.68 -15.19
C ALA A 2 -21.34 14.54 -15.60
N SER A 3 -21.02 15.57 -14.82
CA SER A 3 -19.88 16.45 -15.06
C SER A 3 -18.61 15.59 -15.07
N GLN A 4 -17.95 15.47 -16.22
CA GLN A 4 -16.58 14.96 -16.26
C GLN A 4 -15.70 15.99 -15.54
N PRO A 5 -14.86 15.56 -14.57
CA PRO A 5 -13.90 16.47 -13.93
C PRO A 5 -12.96 17.07 -15.00
N SER A 6 -12.53 18.31 -14.78
CA SER A 6 -11.67 19.02 -15.73
C SER A 6 -10.31 18.30 -15.83
N PRO A 7 -9.68 18.21 -17.02
CA PRO A 7 -8.40 17.52 -17.21
C PRO A 7 -7.24 18.08 -16.38
N ASP A 8 -7.38 19.29 -15.84
CA ASP A 8 -6.43 19.94 -14.92
C ASP A 8 -6.48 19.43 -13.47
N GLU A 9 -7.44 18.58 -13.10
CA GLU A 9 -7.53 17.98 -11.75
C GLU A 9 -6.92 16.58 -11.67
N TYR A 10 -6.45 16.01 -12.78
CA TYR A 10 -5.82 14.69 -12.76
C TYR A 10 -4.39 14.81 -12.22
N ASP A 11 -4.13 14.12 -11.11
CA ASP A 11 -2.81 14.06 -10.52
C ASP A 11 -1.88 13.22 -11.41
N TYR A 12 -0.99 13.87 -12.17
CA TYR A 12 -0.09 13.24 -13.14
C TYR A 12 1.15 12.57 -12.50
N ARG A 13 1.24 12.50 -11.17
CA ARG A 13 2.34 11.80 -10.50
C ARG A 13 2.39 10.34 -10.93
N GLU A 14 3.61 9.81 -11.02
CA GLU A 14 3.82 8.42 -11.42
C GLU A 14 3.03 7.48 -10.49
N GLU A 15 2.34 6.53 -11.11
CA GLU A 15 1.52 5.54 -10.42
C GLU A 15 1.68 4.16 -11.05
N GLY A 16 1.41 3.13 -10.27
CA GLY A 16 1.58 1.76 -10.71
C GLY A 16 0.92 0.74 -9.80
N CYS A 17 1.14 -0.52 -10.13
CA CYS A 17 0.69 -1.67 -9.36
C CYS A 17 1.87 -2.60 -9.14
N SER A 18 2.17 -2.89 -7.88
CA SER A 18 3.28 -3.76 -7.51
C SER A 18 2.85 -4.77 -6.45
N LEU A 19 3.56 -5.90 -6.42
CA LEU A 19 3.49 -6.85 -5.33
C LEU A 19 4.41 -6.38 -4.20
N PHE A 20 3.89 -6.34 -2.99
CA PHE A 20 4.62 -5.99 -1.79
C PHE A 20 4.61 -7.16 -0.81
N GLU A 21 5.70 -7.32 -0.09
CA GLU A 21 5.96 -8.45 0.78
C GLU A 21 6.35 -7.94 2.16
N TRP A 22 5.67 -8.40 3.20
CA TRP A 22 5.95 -8.06 4.59
C TRP A 22 6.17 -9.31 5.42
N PRO A 23 7.24 -9.37 6.23
CA PRO A 23 7.46 -10.49 7.12
C PRO A 23 6.39 -10.52 8.22
N LEU A 24 5.91 -11.72 8.55
CA LEU A 24 5.07 -11.98 9.72
C LEU A 24 5.94 -12.04 10.98
N THR A 25 5.61 -11.19 11.94
CA THR A 25 6.15 -11.28 13.30
C THR A 25 5.69 -12.58 13.97
N ASP A 26 6.38 -13.03 15.02
CA ASP A 26 5.96 -14.23 15.76
C ASP A 26 4.57 -14.08 16.38
N GLU A 27 4.18 -12.86 16.74
CA GLU A 27 2.82 -12.53 17.19
C GLU A 27 1.79 -12.74 16.07
N ALA A 28 2.10 -12.29 14.85
CA ALA A 28 1.23 -12.41 13.69
C ALA A 28 0.97 -13.87 13.25
N LEU A 29 1.83 -14.82 13.63
CA LEU A 29 1.59 -16.24 13.36
C LEU A 29 0.36 -16.80 14.09
N HIS A 30 0.00 -16.21 15.22
CA HIS A 30 -1.13 -16.63 16.05
C HIS A 30 -2.41 -15.84 15.75
N MET A 31 -2.31 -14.78 14.92
CA MET A 31 -3.42 -13.90 14.57
C MET A 31 -4.39 -14.56 13.57
N GLY A 32 -5.67 -14.25 13.72
CA GLY A 32 -6.72 -14.55 12.75
C GLY A 32 -6.57 -13.70 11.48
N ALA A 33 -7.30 -14.10 10.42
CA ALA A 33 -7.22 -13.41 9.12
C ALA A 33 -7.64 -11.92 9.20
N GLY A 34 -8.63 -11.59 10.02
CA GLY A 34 -9.05 -10.21 10.24
C GLY A 34 -7.97 -9.37 10.91
N GLU A 35 -7.36 -9.89 11.99
CA GLU A 35 -6.28 -9.22 12.71
C GLU A 35 -5.04 -9.00 11.81
N LEU A 36 -4.73 -9.96 10.94
CA LEU A 36 -3.67 -9.82 9.95
C LEU A 36 -3.96 -8.73 8.91
N LEU A 37 -5.22 -8.60 8.48
CA LEU A 37 -5.63 -7.53 7.58
C LEU A 37 -5.55 -6.16 8.26
N ASP A 38 -6.01 -6.06 9.51
CA ASP A 38 -5.88 -4.82 10.30
C ASP A 38 -4.41 -4.42 10.48
N SER A 39 -3.55 -5.39 10.82
CA SER A 39 -2.09 -5.19 10.94
C SER A 39 -1.45 -4.71 9.63
N LEU A 40 -1.87 -5.28 8.50
CA LEU A 40 -1.43 -4.84 7.17
C LEU A 40 -1.87 -3.41 6.87
N ILE A 41 -3.13 -3.07 7.17
CA ILE A 41 -3.68 -1.72 7.00
C ILE A 41 -2.88 -0.71 7.84
N ASP A 42 -2.58 -1.03 9.10
CA ASP A 42 -1.77 -0.17 9.95
C ASP A 42 -0.32 -0.03 9.45
N THR A 43 0.27 -1.10 8.92
CA THR A 43 1.59 -1.06 8.29
C THR A 43 1.60 -0.12 7.09
N ILE A 44 0.59 -0.23 6.21
CA ILE A 44 0.43 0.66 5.06
C ILE A 44 0.26 2.12 5.50
N ARG A 45 -0.53 2.38 6.55
CA ARG A 45 -0.69 3.73 7.10
C ARG A 45 0.64 4.32 7.57
N ARG A 46 1.45 3.52 8.28
CA ARG A 46 2.78 3.95 8.75
C ARG A 46 3.71 4.29 7.58
N LEU A 47 3.77 3.44 6.55
CA LEU A 47 4.55 3.70 5.33
C LEU A 47 4.08 4.97 4.61
N ASN A 48 2.77 5.16 4.49
CA ASN A 48 2.22 6.36 3.86
C ASN A 48 2.55 7.64 4.63
N SER A 49 2.67 7.58 5.96
CA SER A 49 3.10 8.71 6.79
C SER A 49 4.61 8.92 6.85
N ASP A 50 5.43 7.93 6.48
CA ASP A 50 6.89 8.02 6.54
C ASP A 50 7.44 8.91 5.39
N PRO A 51 8.09 10.04 5.66
CA PRO A 51 8.66 10.91 4.62
C PRO A 51 9.82 10.26 3.84
N GLN A 52 10.45 9.20 4.36
CA GLN A 52 11.49 8.44 3.66
C GLN A 52 10.92 7.43 2.66
N TRP A 53 9.65 7.07 2.82
CA TRP A 53 8.94 6.20 1.88
C TRP A 53 8.42 7.03 0.69
N ASP A 54 8.78 6.60 -0.52
CA ASP A 54 8.64 7.37 -1.77
C ASP A 54 7.20 7.41 -2.34
N ARG A 55 6.34 6.50 -1.91
CA ARG A 55 5.02 6.28 -2.53
C ARG A 55 3.87 6.23 -1.52
N THR A 56 2.69 6.66 -1.94
CA THR A 56 1.45 6.38 -1.20
C THR A 56 0.88 5.07 -1.74
N LEU A 57 0.74 4.07 -0.88
CA LEU A 57 0.07 2.81 -1.19
C LEU A 57 -1.44 2.94 -0.93
N LEU A 58 -2.26 2.49 -1.87
CA LEU A 58 -3.69 2.27 -1.64
C LEU A 58 -3.89 0.95 -0.90
N PHE A 59 -4.91 0.90 -0.04
CA PHE A 59 -5.25 -0.34 0.66
C PHE A 59 -5.61 -1.44 -0.35
N PRO A 60 -5.00 -2.63 -0.25
CA PRO A 60 -5.30 -3.72 -1.14
C PRO A 60 -6.73 -4.20 -0.91
N ARG A 61 -7.35 -4.75 -1.96
CA ARG A 61 -8.62 -5.48 -1.79
C ARG A 61 -8.33 -6.78 -1.06
N VAL A 62 -9.30 -7.31 -0.33
CA VAL A 62 -9.13 -8.58 0.41
C VAL A 62 -8.65 -9.73 -0.49
N GLY A 63 -9.13 -9.79 -1.74
CA GLY A 63 -8.71 -10.81 -2.72
C GLY A 63 -7.31 -10.60 -3.32
N ASP A 64 -6.66 -9.47 -3.07
CA ASP A 64 -5.29 -9.17 -3.50
C ASP A 64 -4.25 -9.47 -2.40
N VAL A 65 -4.68 -10.02 -1.26
CA VAL A 65 -3.82 -10.35 -0.11
C VAL A 65 -3.67 -11.87 0.04
N VAL A 66 -2.43 -12.33 0.15
CA VAL A 66 -2.07 -13.72 0.43
C VAL A 66 -1.27 -13.76 1.73
N VAL A 67 -1.74 -14.57 2.67
CA VAL A 67 -1.01 -14.86 3.91
C VAL A 67 -0.35 -16.23 3.76
N ASP A 68 0.97 -16.27 3.75
CA ASP A 68 1.77 -17.48 3.73
C ASP A 68 2.43 -17.66 5.11
N ARG A 69 1.85 -18.54 5.93
CA ARG A 69 2.34 -18.78 7.31
C ARG A 69 3.61 -19.63 7.32
N ASP A 70 3.77 -20.54 6.36
CA ASP A 70 4.98 -21.38 6.24
C ASP A 70 6.20 -20.53 5.91
N ARG A 71 6.04 -19.56 5.01
CA ARG A 71 7.08 -18.57 4.68
C ARG A 71 7.12 -17.38 5.64
N ARG A 72 6.21 -17.33 6.61
CA ARG A 72 6.04 -16.23 7.55
C ARG A 72 5.95 -14.88 6.83
N GLN A 73 5.03 -14.75 5.88
CA GLN A 73 4.95 -13.59 5.00
C GLN A 73 3.50 -13.24 4.64
N ILE A 74 3.22 -11.93 4.59
CA ILE A 74 2.03 -11.39 3.91
C ILE A 74 2.49 -10.81 2.59
N THR A 75 1.79 -11.16 1.53
CA THR A 75 2.00 -10.58 0.22
C THR A 75 0.72 -9.88 -0.22
N ALA A 76 0.80 -8.62 -0.63
CA ALA A 76 -0.35 -7.91 -1.17
C ALA A 76 -0.01 -7.19 -2.46
N ARG A 77 -0.92 -7.25 -3.42
CA ARG A 77 -0.85 -6.42 -4.62
C ARG A 77 -1.48 -5.06 -4.33
N CYS A 78 -0.65 -4.01 -4.34
CA CYS A 78 -1.09 -2.65 -4.04
C CYS A 78 -0.93 -1.75 -5.27
N MET A 79 -1.95 -0.93 -5.51
CA MET A 79 -1.80 0.27 -6.32
C MET A 79 -1.03 1.31 -5.52
N TRP A 80 -0.20 2.11 -6.20
CA TRP A 80 0.60 3.14 -5.56
C TRP A 80 0.76 4.37 -6.44
N LYS A 81 1.08 5.50 -5.81
CA LYS A 81 1.40 6.78 -6.47
C LYS A 81 2.57 7.47 -5.77
N ILE A 82 3.51 8.06 -6.50
CA ILE A 82 4.67 8.75 -5.88
C ILE A 82 4.19 9.92 -5.02
N LYS A 83 4.79 10.10 -3.82
CA LYS A 83 4.47 11.22 -2.93
C LYS A 83 4.92 12.54 -3.57
N ALA A 84 4.08 13.57 -3.42
CA ALA A 84 4.33 14.88 -4.05
C ALA A 84 5.66 15.51 -3.60
N ASP A 85 6.03 15.33 -2.31
CA ASP A 85 7.29 15.81 -1.75
C ASP A 85 8.53 15.06 -2.29
N TYR A 86 8.35 13.81 -2.74
CA TYR A 86 9.46 12.98 -3.21
C TYR A 86 9.89 13.34 -4.64
N GLN A 87 8.93 13.68 -5.51
CA GLN A 87 9.26 14.13 -6.88
C GLN A 87 10.10 15.41 -6.93
N MET A 88 9.99 16.28 -5.91
CA MET A 88 10.77 17.52 -5.83
C MET A 88 12.24 17.29 -5.44
N LYS A 89 12.61 16.11 -4.93
CA LYS A 89 13.99 15.80 -4.51
C LYS A 89 14.85 15.20 -5.61
N GLU A 90 14.24 14.74 -6.69
CA GLU A 90 14.93 14.15 -7.85
C GLU A 90 15.06 15.12 -9.04
N SER A 91 14.63 16.38 -8.90
CA SER A 91 14.76 17.44 -9.92
C SER A 91 16.05 18.26 -9.80
#